data_AF-A0A2G2XU46-F1
#
_entry.id   AF-A0A2G2XU46-F1
#
_cell.length_a   1.000
_cell.length_b   1.000
_cell.length_c   1.000
_cell.angle_alpha   90.00
_cell.angle_beta   90.00
_cell.angle_gamma   90.00
#
_symmetry.space_group_name_H-M   'P 1'
#
loop_
_entity.id
_entity.type
_entity.pdbx_description
1 polymer ?
#
loop_
_entity_poly.entity_id
_entity_poly.type
_entity_poly.pdbx_seq_one_letter_code
_entity_poly.pdbx_strand_id
1 'polypeptide(L)'
;MEEHVRHHQIVFNVLRENELCVKREKCTFAQPKVQFLGHTISQGQIQMDSDKVEAIRDWEVPTKVPELRSFLGLANYYRRFILGYSDIAAPLTDLLKKNRAWEWNSSCQGAFDNLKAAIIKEPVLALPDFTKLFEVQTDASDFAISGVLMQEGHPIAFESRKLNEAERRYAVHEKEMTAIVHCLRTWRHYLLGAHFIVKMDNVATRYFQSQKKLSPKQARWQDFLAEFDYSLEYKPGKANVVADALSRKVVLASLLSTTSCGVLDTIKEGM
;
A
#
# COMPACT_ATOMS: atom_id res chain seq x y z
N MET A 1 24.70 11.80 -17.58
CA MET A 1 25.61 12.57 -16.69
C MET A 1 25.55 14.06 -16.99
N GLU A 2 25.70 14.47 -18.26
CA GLU A 2 25.63 15.89 -18.66
C GLU A 2 24.34 16.59 -18.22
N GLU A 3 23.18 15.96 -18.44
CA GLU A 3 21.89 16.47 -17.98
C GLU A 3 21.84 16.70 -16.44
N HIS A 4 22.39 15.78 -15.66
CA HIS A 4 22.43 15.88 -14.20
C HIS A 4 23.27 17.07 -13.73
N VAL A 5 24.42 17.33 -14.37
CA VAL A 5 25.25 18.50 -14.08
C VAL A 5 24.49 19.79 -14.41
N ARG A 6 23.79 19.83 -15.54
CA ARG A 6 22.94 20.97 -15.92
C ARG A 6 21.85 21.23 -14.87
N HIS A 7 21.18 20.19 -14.36
CA HIS A 7 20.17 20.35 -13.31
C HIS A 7 20.77 20.90 -12.02
N HIS A 8 21.95 20.42 -11.59
CA HIS A 8 22.65 21.01 -10.43
C HIS A 8 22.99 22.48 -10.63
N GLN A 9 23.45 22.88 -11.81
CA GLN A 9 23.74 24.28 -12.11
C GLN A 9 22.49 25.16 -11.97
N ILE A 10 21.35 24.71 -12.49
CA ILE A 10 20.07 25.42 -12.36
C ILE A 10 19.71 25.58 -10.87
N VAL A 11 19.74 24.48 -10.09
CA VAL A 11 19.40 24.51 -8.66
C VAL A 11 20.35 25.43 -7.88
N PHE A 12 21.65 25.35 -8.12
CA PHE A 12 22.63 26.19 -7.43
C PHE A 12 22.54 27.67 -7.81
N ASN A 13 22.18 27.99 -9.05
CA ASN A 13 21.94 29.37 -9.45
C ASN A 13 20.73 29.94 -8.72
N VAL A 14 19.62 29.19 -8.67
CA VAL A 14 18.42 29.60 -7.91
C VAL A 14 18.75 29.78 -6.42
N LEU A 15 19.49 28.86 -5.82
CA LEU A 15 19.91 29.00 -4.41
C LEU A 15 20.75 30.26 -4.18
N ARG A 16 21.69 30.57 -5.10
CA ARG A 16 22.53 31.76 -5.01
C ARG A 16 21.72 33.05 -5.16
N GLU A 17 20.79 33.09 -6.10
CA GLU A 17 19.88 34.23 -6.33
C GLU A 17 19.01 34.52 -5.10
N ASN A 18 18.69 33.49 -4.31
CA ASN A 18 17.90 33.61 -3.08
C ASN A 18 18.76 33.64 -1.80
N GLU A 19 20.08 33.83 -1.93
CA GLU A 19 21.02 33.91 -0.81
C GLU A 19 21.01 32.68 0.13
N LEU A 20 20.63 31.51 -0.40
CA LEU A 20 20.58 30.25 0.33
C LEU A 20 21.91 29.49 0.21
N CYS A 21 22.45 29.05 1.35
CA CYS A 21 23.68 28.27 1.41
C CYS A 21 23.39 26.81 1.74
N VAL A 22 24.07 25.89 1.06
CA VAL A 22 23.97 24.44 1.31
C VAL A 22 25.17 23.96 2.11
N LYS A 23 24.93 23.22 3.18
CA LYS A 23 26.01 22.65 4.00
C LYS A 23 26.65 21.46 3.28
N ARG A 24 27.83 21.66 2.69
CA ARG A 24 28.56 20.66 1.88
C ARG A 24 28.70 19.28 2.54
N GLU A 25 28.94 19.24 3.85
CA GLU A 25 29.06 17.99 4.64
C GLU A 25 27.80 17.11 4.60
N LYS A 26 26.62 17.70 4.35
CA LYS A 26 25.34 16.99 4.25
C LYS A 26 24.92 16.71 2.81
N CYS A 27 25.77 17.05 1.83
CA CYS A 27 25.47 16.87 0.42
C CYS A 27 26.16 15.64 -0.14
N THR A 28 25.42 14.85 -0.91
CA THR A 28 25.94 13.77 -1.74
C THR A 28 25.57 14.05 -3.19
N PHE A 29 26.54 13.98 -4.10
CA PHE A 29 26.34 14.31 -5.52
C PHE A 29 26.59 13.08 -6.39
N ALA A 30 25.80 12.96 -7.48
CA ALA A 30 25.94 11.95 -8.52
C ALA A 30 26.13 10.51 -7.99
N GLN A 31 25.37 10.13 -6.97
CA GLN A 31 25.41 8.79 -6.39
C GLN A 31 24.40 7.87 -7.09
N PRO A 32 24.72 6.59 -7.32
CA PRO A 32 23.76 5.62 -7.86
C PRO A 32 22.67 5.23 -6.84
N LYS A 33 22.93 5.45 -5.56
CA LYS A 33 22.04 5.21 -4.43
C LYS A 33 22.06 6.42 -3.50
N VAL A 34 20.89 6.89 -3.08
CA VAL A 34 20.76 8.07 -2.20
C VAL A 34 19.72 7.81 -1.12
N GLN A 35 20.00 8.31 0.10
CA GLN A 35 19.02 8.35 1.19
C GLN A 35 18.20 9.63 1.09
N PHE A 36 16.88 9.51 1.03
CA PHE A 36 15.98 10.65 0.92
C PHE A 36 14.69 10.39 1.69
N LEU A 37 14.38 11.30 2.64
CA LEU A 37 13.16 11.28 3.45
C LEU A 37 12.83 9.91 4.08
N GLY A 38 13.83 9.19 4.62
CA GLY A 38 13.64 7.88 5.27
C GLY A 38 13.46 6.70 4.31
N HIS A 39 13.88 6.88 3.05
CA HIS A 39 13.90 5.86 2.02
C HIS A 39 15.25 5.83 1.31
N THR A 40 15.61 4.64 0.84
CA THR A 40 16.72 4.45 -0.09
C THR A 40 16.17 4.51 -1.51
N ILE A 41 16.73 5.37 -2.36
CA ILE A 41 16.39 5.44 -3.79
C ILE A 41 17.59 4.99 -4.61
N SER A 42 17.38 4.02 -5.50
CA SER A 42 18.39 3.54 -6.43
C SER A 42 17.76 2.92 -7.66
N GLN A 43 18.35 3.13 -8.84
CA GLN A 43 17.99 2.42 -10.08
C GLN A 43 16.47 2.37 -10.41
N GLY A 44 15.75 3.48 -10.21
CA GLY A 44 14.30 3.50 -10.50
C GLY A 44 13.44 2.82 -9.43
N GLN A 45 13.99 2.50 -8.26
CA GLN A 45 13.31 1.83 -7.17
C GLN A 45 13.39 2.62 -5.88
N ILE A 46 12.39 2.41 -5.02
CA ILE A 46 12.33 2.92 -3.64
C ILE A 46 12.35 1.71 -2.69
N GLN A 47 13.23 1.80 -1.69
CA GLN A 47 13.38 0.83 -0.62
C GLN A 47 13.19 1.52 0.73
N MET A 48 12.92 0.71 1.76
CA MET A 48 12.87 1.20 3.13
C MET A 48 14.28 1.56 3.60
N ASP A 49 14.37 2.37 4.66
CA ASP A 49 15.66 2.69 5.26
C ASP A 49 16.17 1.50 6.06
N SER A 50 17.40 1.05 5.81
CA SER A 50 17.98 -0.15 6.42
C SER A 50 17.99 -0.07 7.94
N ASP A 51 18.30 1.10 8.49
CA ASP A 51 18.44 1.31 9.93
C ASP A 51 17.06 1.23 10.59
N LYS A 52 16.02 1.71 9.91
CA LYS A 52 14.63 1.57 10.37
C LYS A 52 14.11 0.14 10.26
N VAL A 53 14.48 -0.58 9.20
CA VAL A 53 14.14 -2.00 9.05
C VAL A 53 14.82 -2.85 10.13
N GLU A 54 16.08 -2.57 10.44
CA GLU A 54 16.83 -3.23 11.52
C GLU A 54 16.22 -2.92 12.88
N ALA A 55 15.86 -1.66 13.16
CA ALA A 55 15.17 -1.29 14.38
C ALA A 55 13.83 -2.04 14.57
N ILE A 56 13.10 -2.31 13.47
CA ILE A 56 11.87 -3.12 13.52
C ILE A 56 12.17 -4.61 13.71
N ARG A 57 13.23 -5.12 13.08
CA ARG A 57 13.68 -6.52 13.22
C ARG A 57 14.02 -6.84 14.67
N ASP A 58 14.72 -5.94 15.34
CA ASP A 58 15.17 -6.16 16.73
C ASP A 58 14.14 -5.68 17.76
N TRP A 59 13.00 -5.15 17.30
CA TRP A 59 11.95 -4.66 18.17
C TRP A 59 11.39 -5.78 19.06
N GLU A 60 11.46 -5.59 20.38
CA GLU A 60 10.94 -6.53 21.38
C GLU A 60 9.41 -6.52 21.45
N VAL A 61 8.81 -7.63 21.84
CA VAL A 61 7.34 -7.73 21.96
C VAL A 61 6.83 -6.64 22.91
N PRO A 62 5.95 -5.73 22.44
CA PRO A 62 5.41 -4.67 23.30
C PRO A 62 4.71 -5.26 24.52
N THR A 63 4.98 -4.72 25.69
CA THR A 63 4.34 -5.12 26.96
C THR A 63 3.27 -4.14 27.39
N LYS A 64 3.27 -2.93 26.82
CA LYS A 64 2.35 -1.84 27.17
C LYS A 64 1.86 -1.07 25.95
N VAL A 65 0.74 -0.35 26.14
CA VAL A 65 0.11 0.48 25.10
C VAL A 65 1.05 1.51 24.46
N PRO A 66 1.90 2.26 25.20
CA PRO A 66 2.80 3.24 24.58
C PRO A 66 3.86 2.60 23.66
N GLU A 67 4.37 1.43 24.03
CA GLU A 67 5.34 0.66 23.23
C GLU A 67 4.68 0.17 21.94
N LEU A 68 3.46 -0.37 22.03
CA LEU A 68 2.70 -0.81 20.87
C LEU A 68 2.36 0.34 19.92
N ARG A 69 2.01 1.52 20.45
CA ARG A 69 1.78 2.73 19.64
C ARG A 69 3.05 3.16 18.91
N SER A 70 4.20 3.08 19.57
CA SER A 70 5.49 3.44 18.97
C SER A 70 5.84 2.49 17.82
N PHE A 71 5.70 1.19 18.04
CA PHE A 71 5.88 0.16 17.02
C PHE A 71 4.94 0.37 15.82
N LEU A 72 3.63 0.50 16.07
CA LEU A 72 2.64 0.70 15.01
C LEU A 72 2.81 2.04 14.30
N GLY A 73 3.33 3.08 14.97
CA GLY A 73 3.67 4.35 14.33
C GLY A 73 4.73 4.18 13.25
N LEU A 74 5.81 3.47 13.58
CA LEU A 74 6.89 3.20 12.63
C LEU A 74 6.47 2.21 11.53
N ALA A 75 5.74 1.15 11.87
CA ALA A 75 5.21 0.23 10.87
C ALA A 75 4.21 0.90 9.92
N ASN A 76 3.38 1.82 10.43
CA ASN A 76 2.43 2.58 9.61
C ASN A 76 3.13 3.56 8.66
N TYR A 77 4.30 4.09 9.02
CA TYR A 77 5.10 4.90 8.10
C TYR A 77 5.50 4.10 6.84
N TYR A 78 5.79 2.82 6.98
CA TYR A 78 6.09 1.91 5.88
C TYR A 78 4.88 1.15 5.31
N ARG A 79 3.64 1.50 5.69
CA ARG A 79 2.42 0.83 5.21
C ARG A 79 2.35 0.66 3.69
N ARG A 80 2.90 1.61 2.92
CA ARG A 80 2.88 1.59 1.45
C ARG A 80 3.72 0.48 0.83
N PHE A 81 4.62 -0.12 1.60
CA PHE A 81 5.42 -1.28 1.22
C PHE A 81 4.73 -2.59 1.63
N ILE A 82 3.70 -2.55 2.47
CA ILE A 82 3.15 -3.74 3.11
C ILE A 82 1.79 -4.07 2.49
N LEU A 83 1.76 -5.11 1.67
CA LEU A 83 0.54 -5.68 1.13
C LEU A 83 -0.39 -6.13 2.28
N GLY A 84 -1.61 -5.60 2.33
CA GLY A 84 -2.60 -5.97 3.35
C GLY A 84 -2.28 -5.49 4.78
N TYR A 85 -1.52 -4.40 4.93
CA TYR A 85 -1.11 -3.85 6.24
C TYR A 85 -2.25 -3.80 7.28
N SER A 86 -3.42 -3.27 6.91
CA SER A 86 -4.54 -3.06 7.83
C SER A 86 -5.10 -4.36 8.42
N ASP A 87 -5.04 -5.45 7.65
CA ASP A 87 -5.49 -6.77 8.09
C ASP A 87 -4.47 -7.41 9.02
N ILE A 88 -3.18 -7.34 8.65
CA ILE A 88 -2.08 -7.85 9.49
C ILE A 88 -2.05 -7.11 10.83
N ALA A 89 -2.13 -5.77 10.81
CA ALA A 89 -2.12 -4.94 12.00
C ALA A 89 -3.46 -4.96 12.77
N ALA A 90 -4.46 -5.74 12.32
CA ALA A 90 -5.79 -5.67 12.88
C ALA A 90 -5.87 -6.04 14.36
N PRO A 91 -5.30 -7.18 14.82
CA PRO A 91 -5.31 -7.56 16.22
C PRO A 91 -4.57 -6.55 17.12
N LEU A 92 -3.47 -6.00 16.61
CA LEU A 92 -2.63 -5.02 17.31
C LEU A 92 -3.35 -3.68 17.51
N THR A 93 -3.96 -3.15 16.45
CA THR A 93 -4.72 -1.89 16.54
C THR A 93 -5.97 -2.04 17.41
N ASP A 94 -6.55 -3.25 17.48
CA ASP A 94 -7.67 -3.50 18.39
C ASP A 94 -7.23 -3.44 19.86
N LEU A 95 -5.96 -3.71 20.22
CA LEU A 95 -5.45 -3.54 21.60
C LEU A 95 -5.38 -2.06 22.02
N LEU A 96 -5.42 -1.13 21.06
CA LEU A 96 -5.39 0.30 21.32
C LEU A 96 -6.79 0.91 21.58
N LYS A 97 -7.86 0.13 21.45
CA LYS A 97 -9.24 0.60 21.67
C LYS A 97 -9.45 0.99 23.14
N LYS A 98 -10.26 2.04 23.35
CA LYS A 98 -10.64 2.50 24.71
C LYS A 98 -11.38 1.37 25.45
N ASN A 99 -11.14 1.27 26.76
CA ASN A 99 -11.77 0.30 27.66
C ASN A 99 -11.49 -1.18 27.34
N ARG A 100 -10.44 -1.48 26.57
CA ARG A 100 -9.98 -2.86 26.37
C ARG A 100 -8.86 -3.20 27.37
N ALA A 101 -8.98 -4.35 28.04
CA ALA A 101 -7.89 -4.88 28.85
C ALA A 101 -6.68 -5.21 27.97
N TRP A 102 -5.48 -5.00 28.51
CA TRP A 102 -4.25 -5.39 27.83
C TRP A 102 -4.08 -6.90 27.88
N GLU A 103 -4.37 -7.57 26.77
CA GLU A 103 -4.28 -9.03 26.64
C GLU A 103 -3.52 -9.38 25.36
N TRP A 104 -2.22 -9.63 25.51
CA TRP A 104 -1.39 -10.10 24.41
C TRP A 104 -1.61 -11.61 24.18
N ASN A 105 -2.45 -11.94 23.20
CA ASN A 105 -2.78 -13.31 22.86
C ASN A 105 -1.99 -13.82 21.63
N SER A 106 -2.20 -15.08 21.26
CA SER A 106 -1.56 -15.70 20.09
C SER A 106 -1.85 -14.98 18.77
N SER A 107 -3.03 -14.36 18.63
CA SER A 107 -3.39 -13.55 17.46
C SER A 107 -2.59 -12.26 17.39
N CYS A 108 -2.34 -11.60 18.53
CA CYS A 108 -1.49 -10.41 18.60
C CYS A 108 -0.03 -10.76 18.32
N GLN A 109 0.47 -11.87 18.86
CA GLN A 109 1.81 -12.36 18.58
C GLN A 109 1.98 -12.66 17.08
N GLY A 110 1.06 -13.43 16.49
CA GLY A 110 1.08 -13.73 15.07
C GLY A 110 1.00 -12.48 14.19
N ALA A 111 0.19 -11.48 14.56
CA ALA A 111 0.12 -10.21 13.86
C ALA A 111 1.43 -9.41 13.93
N PHE A 112 2.08 -9.37 15.10
CA PHE A 112 3.37 -8.72 15.31
C PHE A 112 4.46 -9.37 14.45
N ASP A 113 4.56 -10.70 14.51
CA ASP A 113 5.58 -11.46 13.77
C ASP A 113 5.36 -11.37 12.25
N ASN A 114 4.11 -11.45 11.80
CA ASN A 114 3.77 -11.28 10.38
C ASN A 114 4.11 -9.87 9.88
N LEU A 115 3.90 -8.84 10.69
CA LEU A 115 4.21 -7.47 10.31
C LEU A 115 5.72 -7.24 10.23
N LYS A 116 6.48 -7.76 11.21
CA LYS A 116 7.94 -7.78 11.16
C LYS A 116 8.44 -8.52 9.92
N ALA A 117 7.93 -9.72 9.66
CA ALA A 117 8.30 -10.52 8.50
C ALA A 117 8.00 -9.80 7.17
N ALA A 118 6.85 -9.12 7.05
CA ALA A 118 6.50 -8.37 5.85
C ALA A 118 7.45 -7.19 5.60
N ILE A 119 7.90 -6.52 6.66
CA ILE A 119 8.87 -5.42 6.58
C ILE A 119 10.28 -5.95 6.28
N ILE A 120 10.69 -7.03 6.93
CA ILE A 120 12.00 -7.68 6.73
C ILE A 120 12.13 -8.28 5.33
N LYS A 121 11.03 -8.77 4.76
CA LYS A 121 11.01 -9.25 3.36
C LYS A 121 11.35 -8.14 2.37
N GLU A 122 11.26 -6.88 2.78
CA GLU A 122 11.69 -5.70 2.05
C GLU A 122 11.19 -5.68 0.59
N PRO A 123 9.87 -5.59 0.37
CA PRO A 123 9.34 -5.48 -0.98
C PRO A 123 9.84 -4.17 -1.59
N VAL A 124 10.54 -4.29 -2.71
CA VAL A 124 11.06 -3.15 -3.47
C VAL A 124 9.92 -2.56 -4.30
N LEU A 125 9.66 -1.26 -4.13
CA LEU A 125 8.67 -0.55 -4.93
C LEU A 125 9.35 0.09 -6.14
N ALA A 126 8.68 0.06 -7.29
CA ALA A 126 9.11 0.83 -8.45
C ALA A 126 8.79 2.32 -8.27
N LEU A 127 9.68 3.20 -8.76
CA LEU A 127 9.34 4.60 -8.96
C LEU A 127 8.27 4.71 -10.05
N PRO A 128 7.25 5.57 -9.87
CA PRO A 128 6.22 5.77 -10.88
C PRO A 128 6.83 6.42 -12.13
N ASP A 129 6.50 5.84 -13.29
CA ASP A 129 6.81 6.42 -14.60
C ASP A 129 5.52 6.97 -15.22
N PHE A 130 5.34 8.30 -15.21
CA PHE A 130 4.12 8.93 -15.71
C PHE A 130 3.91 8.79 -17.22
N THR A 131 4.86 8.22 -17.96
CA THR A 131 4.71 7.89 -19.38
C THR A 131 4.07 6.52 -19.59
N LYS A 132 4.02 5.68 -18.55
CA LYS A 132 3.48 4.32 -18.58
C LYS A 132 2.08 4.25 -17.98
N LEU A 133 1.33 3.25 -18.44
CA LEU A 133 -0.03 3.01 -18.00
C LEU A 133 -0.06 2.50 -16.56
N PHE A 134 -0.79 3.19 -15.69
CA PHE A 134 -1.04 2.71 -14.34
C PHE A 134 -2.11 1.61 -14.33
N GLU A 135 -1.92 0.64 -13.44
CA GLU A 135 -2.92 -0.37 -13.12
C GLU A 135 -3.23 -0.31 -11.63
N VAL A 136 -4.52 -0.25 -11.31
CA VAL A 136 -5.05 -0.28 -9.95
C VAL A 136 -5.78 -1.60 -9.76
N GLN A 137 -5.24 -2.46 -8.91
CA GLN A 137 -5.92 -3.69 -8.48
C GLN A 137 -6.53 -3.43 -7.12
N THR A 138 -7.82 -3.71 -6.95
CA THR A 138 -8.49 -3.57 -5.66
C THR A 138 -9.13 -4.87 -5.23
N ASP A 139 -9.18 -5.07 -3.92
CA ASP A 139 -9.85 -6.20 -3.28
C ASP A 139 -10.59 -5.70 -2.04
N ALA A 140 -11.70 -6.37 -1.71
CA ALA A 140 -12.52 -6.06 -0.57
C ALA A 140 -12.95 -7.34 0.14
N SER A 141 -12.60 -7.44 1.42
CA SER A 141 -13.09 -8.47 2.32
C SER A 141 -14.23 -7.94 3.19
N ASP A 142 -14.77 -8.80 4.05
CA ASP A 142 -15.77 -8.39 5.04
C ASP A 142 -15.22 -7.43 6.10
N PHE A 143 -13.90 -7.34 6.26
CA PHE A 143 -13.27 -6.61 7.35
C PHE A 143 -12.42 -5.43 6.89
N ALA A 144 -11.87 -5.48 5.68
CA ALA A 144 -11.00 -4.44 5.14
C ALA A 144 -11.09 -4.35 3.62
N ILE A 145 -10.62 -3.23 3.11
CA ILE A 145 -10.36 -3.00 1.69
C ILE A 145 -8.86 -2.88 1.49
N SER A 146 -8.39 -3.30 0.32
CA SER A 146 -7.00 -3.19 -0.07
C SER A 146 -6.87 -2.87 -1.55
N GLY A 147 -5.69 -2.42 -1.92
CA GLY A 147 -5.35 -2.24 -3.31
C GLY A 147 -3.85 -2.16 -3.55
N VAL A 148 -3.49 -2.37 -4.81
CA VAL A 148 -2.12 -2.25 -5.30
C VAL A 148 -2.12 -1.35 -6.53
N LEU A 149 -1.28 -0.32 -6.51
CA LEU A 149 -0.92 0.47 -7.67
C LEU A 149 0.33 -0.14 -8.30
N MET A 150 0.30 -0.41 -9.60
CA MET A 150 1.41 -1.02 -10.31
C MET A 150 1.56 -0.53 -11.74
N GLN A 151 2.73 -0.77 -12.32
CA GLN A 151 3.04 -0.54 -13.73
C GLN A 151 3.81 -1.76 -14.25
N GLU A 152 3.39 -2.31 -15.40
CA GLU A 152 4.08 -3.46 -16.03
C GLU A 152 4.34 -4.61 -15.04
N GLY A 153 3.37 -4.92 -14.18
CA GLY A 153 3.49 -5.98 -13.16
C GLY A 153 4.29 -5.62 -11.90
N HIS A 154 4.90 -4.42 -11.84
CA HIS A 154 5.72 -3.99 -10.71
C HIS A 154 4.94 -3.06 -9.76
N PRO A 155 4.90 -3.34 -8.44
CA PRO A 155 4.17 -2.54 -7.48
C PRO A 155 4.85 -1.19 -7.23
N ILE A 156 4.06 -0.12 -7.25
CA ILE A 156 4.46 1.26 -6.94
C ILE A 156 4.04 1.61 -5.51
N ALA A 157 2.85 1.16 -5.10
CA ALA A 157 2.36 1.38 -3.75
C ALA A 157 1.27 0.36 -3.39
N PHE A 158 1.26 -0.05 -2.12
CA PHE A 158 0.17 -0.79 -1.51
C PHE A 158 -0.70 0.15 -0.67
N GLU A 159 -2.00 -0.12 -0.62
CA GLU A 159 -2.93 0.59 0.25
C GLU A 159 -3.89 -0.41 0.90
N SER A 160 -4.23 -0.16 2.17
CA SER A 160 -5.23 -0.96 2.88
C SER A 160 -5.89 -0.17 3.99
N ARG A 161 -7.17 -0.45 4.24
CA ARG A 161 -7.95 0.22 5.28
C ARG A 161 -9.00 -0.73 5.85
N LYS A 162 -9.10 -0.81 7.18
CA LYS A 162 -10.22 -1.49 7.84
C LYS A 162 -11.55 -0.82 7.49
N LEU A 163 -12.57 -1.64 7.26
CA LEU A 163 -13.95 -1.18 7.13
C LEU A 163 -14.51 -0.81 8.52
N ASN A 164 -15.21 0.32 8.59
CA ASN A 164 -15.98 0.71 9.77
C ASN A 164 -17.25 -0.14 9.92
N GLU A 165 -17.95 -0.05 11.05
CA GLU A 165 -19.13 -0.88 11.33
C GLU A 165 -20.25 -0.74 10.30
N ALA A 166 -20.44 0.46 9.73
CA ALA A 166 -21.44 0.68 8.68
C ALA A 166 -20.99 0.04 7.36
N GLU A 167 -19.73 0.20 6.98
CA GLU A 167 -19.16 -0.34 5.75
C GLU A 167 -19.09 -1.87 5.76
N ARG A 168 -18.91 -2.50 6.93
CA ARG A 168 -18.94 -3.97 7.08
C ARG A 168 -20.30 -4.57 6.71
N ARG A 169 -21.38 -3.81 6.89
CA ARG A 169 -22.75 -4.22 6.53
C ARG A 169 -23.09 -3.97 5.06
N TYR A 170 -22.20 -3.35 4.29
CA TYR A 170 -22.42 -3.14 2.87
C TYR A 170 -22.43 -4.47 2.11
N ALA A 171 -23.21 -4.50 1.04
CA ALA A 171 -23.16 -5.61 0.10
C ALA A 171 -21.77 -5.69 -0.55
N VAL A 172 -21.39 -6.87 -1.06
CA VAL A 172 -20.06 -7.14 -1.62
C VAL A 172 -19.68 -6.11 -2.70
N HIS A 173 -20.56 -5.85 -3.67
CA HIS A 173 -20.33 -4.85 -4.72
C HIS A 173 -20.13 -3.43 -4.19
N GLU A 174 -20.77 -3.06 -3.08
CA GLU A 174 -20.56 -1.75 -2.44
C GLU A 174 -19.23 -1.70 -1.67
N LYS A 175 -18.77 -2.81 -1.09
CA LYS A 175 -17.45 -2.90 -0.45
C LYS A 175 -16.34 -2.75 -1.49
N GLU A 176 -16.47 -3.42 -2.64
CA GLU A 176 -15.55 -3.28 -3.78
C GLU A 176 -15.51 -1.84 -4.31
N MET A 177 -16.67 -1.21 -4.52
CA MET A 177 -16.70 0.19 -4.95
C MET A 177 -16.07 1.12 -3.91
N THR A 178 -16.24 0.81 -2.62
CA THR A 178 -15.56 1.54 -1.54
C THR A 178 -14.04 1.37 -1.63
N ALA A 179 -13.55 0.17 -2.01
CA ALA A 179 -12.13 -0.08 -2.25
C ALA A 179 -11.58 0.76 -3.39
N ILE A 180 -12.28 0.80 -4.54
CA ILE A 180 -11.91 1.62 -5.70
C ILE A 180 -11.84 3.09 -5.34
N VAL A 181 -12.94 3.65 -4.82
CA VAL A 181 -13.02 5.08 -4.46
C VAL A 181 -11.93 5.45 -3.45
N HIS A 182 -11.66 4.59 -2.46
CA HIS A 182 -10.60 4.82 -1.48
C HIS A 182 -9.20 4.81 -2.10
N CYS A 183 -8.90 3.84 -2.95
CA CYS A 183 -7.60 3.73 -3.62
C CYS A 183 -7.37 4.91 -4.57
N LEU A 184 -8.35 5.25 -5.40
CA LEU A 184 -8.26 6.37 -6.34
C LEU A 184 -8.12 7.71 -5.62
N ARG A 185 -8.81 7.89 -4.48
CA ARG A 185 -8.62 9.08 -3.64
C ARG A 185 -7.21 9.15 -3.04
N THR A 186 -6.69 8.01 -2.60
CA THR A 186 -5.33 7.93 -2.02
C THR A 186 -4.26 8.21 -3.06
N TRP A 187 -4.42 7.68 -4.27
CA TRP A 187 -3.46 7.80 -5.37
C TRP A 187 -3.84 8.85 -6.40
N ARG A 188 -4.71 9.79 -6.03
CA ARG A 188 -5.14 10.87 -6.92
C ARG A 188 -3.96 11.63 -7.53
N HIS A 189 -2.88 11.81 -6.76
CA HIS A 189 -1.65 12.47 -7.21
C HIS A 189 -0.86 11.68 -8.27
N TYR A 190 -1.08 10.37 -8.40
CA TYR A 190 -0.49 9.56 -9.48
C TYR A 190 -1.41 9.47 -10.70
N LEU A 191 -2.71 9.39 -10.47
CA LEU A 191 -3.68 8.98 -11.48
C LEU A 191 -4.37 10.15 -12.20
N LEU A 192 -4.39 11.35 -11.60
CA LEU A 192 -5.06 12.49 -12.21
C LEU A 192 -4.33 12.94 -13.49
N GLY A 193 -5.07 13.07 -14.58
CA GLY A 193 -4.55 13.52 -15.88
C GLY A 193 -3.89 12.42 -16.72
N ALA A 194 -3.87 11.17 -16.25
CA ALA A 194 -3.41 10.01 -17.00
C ALA A 194 -4.56 9.01 -17.17
N HIS A 195 -4.56 8.28 -18.30
CA HIS A 195 -5.43 7.11 -18.45
C HIS A 195 -4.87 5.95 -17.62
N PHE A 196 -5.74 5.16 -16.98
CA PHE A 196 -5.33 3.98 -16.22
C PHE A 196 -6.38 2.87 -16.24
N ILE A 197 -5.98 1.67 -15.81
CA ILE A 197 -6.87 0.51 -15.75
C ILE A 197 -7.17 0.19 -14.29
N VAL A 198 -8.45 0.03 -13.95
CA VAL A 198 -8.88 -0.55 -12.68
C VAL A 198 -9.27 -2.00 -12.91
N LYS A 199 -8.55 -2.92 -12.26
CA LYS A 199 -8.76 -4.36 -12.33
C LYS A 199 -9.51 -4.83 -11.09
N MET A 200 -10.62 -5.52 -11.32
CA MET A 200 -11.53 -6.00 -10.27
C MET A 200 -11.78 -7.50 -10.42
N ASP A 201 -12.07 -8.16 -9.31
CA ASP A 201 -12.34 -9.59 -9.22
C ASP A 201 -13.84 -9.95 -9.27
N ASN A 202 -14.71 -8.94 -9.42
CA ASN A 202 -16.15 -9.11 -9.52
C ASN A 202 -16.73 -8.42 -10.76
N VAL A 203 -17.62 -9.14 -11.45
CA VAL A 203 -18.34 -8.66 -12.63
C VAL A 203 -19.44 -7.67 -12.24
N ALA A 204 -20.00 -7.77 -11.03
CA ALA A 204 -21.13 -6.98 -10.56
C ALA A 204 -20.82 -5.47 -10.55
N THR A 205 -19.57 -5.10 -10.27
CA THR A 205 -19.10 -3.72 -10.20
C THR A 205 -19.09 -3.03 -11.57
N ARG A 206 -19.07 -3.80 -12.68
CA ARG A 206 -19.17 -3.27 -14.04
C ARG A 206 -20.52 -2.59 -14.31
N TYR A 207 -21.58 -3.03 -13.63
CA TYR A 207 -22.93 -2.48 -13.81
C TYR A 207 -23.15 -1.15 -13.09
N PHE A 208 -22.19 -0.71 -12.25
CA PHE A 208 -22.31 0.56 -11.53
C PHE A 208 -22.43 1.76 -12.48
N GLN A 209 -21.63 1.80 -13.54
CA GLN A 209 -21.64 2.91 -14.50
C GLN A 209 -22.93 2.99 -15.33
N SER A 210 -23.66 1.88 -15.50
CA SER A 210 -24.87 1.80 -16.32
C SER A 210 -26.17 1.85 -15.49
N GLN A 211 -26.08 2.00 -14.17
CA GLN A 211 -27.24 1.96 -13.29
C GLN A 211 -28.04 3.27 -13.36
N LYS A 212 -29.30 3.18 -13.82
CA LYS A 212 -30.21 4.34 -14.01
C LYS A 212 -30.64 5.05 -12.72
N LYS A 213 -30.64 4.34 -11.58
CA LYS A 213 -31.01 4.88 -10.27
C LYS A 213 -29.86 4.68 -9.31
N LEU A 214 -29.21 5.76 -8.95
CA LEU A 214 -28.12 5.78 -7.98
C LEU A 214 -28.64 6.26 -6.62
N SER A 215 -28.18 5.61 -5.55
CA SER A 215 -28.36 6.17 -4.21
C SER A 215 -27.51 7.45 -4.05
N PRO A 216 -27.81 8.34 -3.08
CA PRO A 216 -27.00 9.54 -2.83
C PRO A 216 -25.52 9.25 -2.55
N LYS A 217 -25.20 8.07 -2.01
CA LYS A 217 -23.82 7.61 -1.80
C LYS A 217 -23.14 7.29 -3.13
N GLN A 218 -23.83 6.57 -4.00
CA GLN A 218 -23.33 6.20 -5.32
C GLN A 218 -23.20 7.41 -6.26
N ALA A 219 -24.10 8.39 -6.17
CA ALA A 219 -24.00 9.65 -6.91
C ALA A 219 -22.70 10.41 -6.57
N ARG A 220 -22.41 10.56 -5.26
CA ARG A 220 -21.13 11.17 -4.81
C ARG A 220 -19.90 10.42 -5.28
N TRP A 221 -19.97 9.10 -5.36
CA TRP A 221 -18.90 8.29 -5.92
C TRP A 221 -18.75 8.53 -7.42
N GLN A 222 -19.86 8.62 -8.16
CA GLN A 222 -19.82 8.90 -9.58
C GLN A 222 -19.22 10.28 -9.88
N ASP A 223 -19.59 11.32 -9.13
CA ASP A 223 -19.03 12.66 -9.26
C ASP A 223 -17.51 12.65 -9.07
N PHE A 224 -17.03 11.95 -8.03
CA PHE A 224 -15.60 11.79 -7.77
C PHE A 224 -14.89 10.98 -8.87
N LEU A 225 -15.50 9.88 -9.33
CA LEU A 225 -14.94 9.04 -10.37
C LEU A 225 -14.89 9.74 -11.72
N ALA A 226 -15.75 10.73 -11.97
CA ALA A 226 -15.76 11.52 -13.20
C ALA A 226 -14.53 12.43 -13.35
N GLU A 227 -13.75 12.67 -12.29
CA GLU A 227 -12.47 13.37 -12.37
C GLU A 227 -11.37 12.56 -13.10
N PHE A 228 -11.57 11.25 -13.25
CA PHE A 228 -10.54 10.33 -13.70
C PHE A 228 -10.85 9.76 -15.08
N ASP A 229 -9.79 9.54 -15.87
CA ASP A 229 -9.86 8.79 -17.12
C ASP A 229 -9.43 7.34 -16.85
N TYR A 230 -10.37 6.41 -16.82
CA TYR A 230 -10.08 5.01 -16.52
C TYR A 230 -10.95 4.02 -17.27
N SER A 231 -10.41 2.81 -17.44
CA SER A 231 -11.13 1.65 -17.94
C SER A 231 -11.28 0.59 -16.84
N LEU A 232 -12.42 -0.12 -16.84
CA LEU A 232 -12.69 -1.21 -15.91
C LEU A 232 -12.40 -2.54 -16.59
N GLU A 233 -11.48 -3.32 -16.01
CA GLU A 233 -11.16 -4.68 -16.45
C GLU A 233 -11.54 -5.70 -15.39
N TYR A 234 -12.24 -6.76 -15.80
CA TYR A 234 -12.49 -7.91 -14.94
C TYR A 234 -11.33 -8.90 -15.05
N LYS A 235 -10.69 -9.20 -13.92
CA LYS A 235 -9.73 -10.30 -13.80
C LYS A 235 -10.25 -11.33 -12.79
N PRO A 236 -10.55 -12.58 -13.21
CA PRO A 236 -11.00 -13.60 -12.29
C PRO A 236 -9.94 -13.86 -11.20
N GLY A 237 -10.37 -13.98 -9.94
CA GLY A 237 -9.48 -14.00 -8.76
C GLY A 237 -8.32 -15.00 -8.82
N LYS A 238 -8.46 -16.14 -9.53
CA LYS A 238 -7.36 -17.12 -9.73
C LYS A 238 -6.17 -16.58 -10.53
N ALA A 239 -6.38 -15.60 -11.41
CA ALA A 239 -5.34 -14.93 -12.20
C ALA A 239 -4.82 -13.66 -11.52
N ASN A 240 -5.39 -13.29 -10.37
CA ASN A 240 -5.10 -12.06 -9.65
C ASN A 240 -4.22 -12.36 -8.44
N VAL A 241 -3.08 -13.05 -8.62
CA VAL A 241 -2.24 -13.62 -7.55
C VAL A 241 -1.93 -12.64 -6.41
N VAL A 242 -1.80 -11.34 -6.72
CA VAL A 242 -1.56 -10.27 -5.74
C VAL A 242 -2.82 -9.92 -4.93
N ALA A 243 -3.99 -9.80 -5.57
CA ALA A 243 -5.28 -9.58 -4.91
C ALA A 243 -5.82 -10.85 -4.22
N ASP A 244 -5.47 -12.01 -4.75
CA ASP A 244 -5.89 -13.31 -4.22
C ASP A 244 -5.15 -13.67 -2.93
N ALA A 245 -3.88 -13.24 -2.84
CA ALA A 245 -3.11 -13.26 -1.59
C ALA A 245 -3.66 -12.30 -0.52
N LEU A 246 -4.44 -11.28 -0.92
CA LEU A 246 -5.10 -10.32 -0.02
C LEU A 246 -6.37 -10.91 0.62
N SER A 247 -7.23 -11.55 -0.18
CA SER A 247 -8.54 -12.04 0.28
C SER A 247 -8.47 -13.37 1.07
N ARG A 248 -7.61 -14.32 0.66
CA ARG A 248 -7.66 -15.70 1.19
C ARG A 248 -6.99 -15.93 2.54
N LYS A 249 -6.26 -14.95 3.10
CA LYS A 249 -5.65 -15.12 4.43
C LYS A 249 -6.67 -15.15 5.58
N VAL A 250 -7.89 -14.64 5.36
CA VAL A 250 -8.99 -14.77 6.34
C VAL A 250 -9.50 -16.21 6.43
N VAL A 251 -9.40 -16.99 5.35
CA VAL A 251 -9.85 -18.39 5.30
C VAL A 251 -8.73 -19.36 5.72
N LEU A 252 -7.46 -19.01 5.53
CA LEU A 252 -6.34 -19.87 5.96
C LEU A 252 -6.18 -19.91 7.49
N ALA A 253 -6.61 -18.90 8.24
CA ALA A 253 -6.59 -18.95 9.70
C ALA A 253 -7.62 -19.94 10.30
N SER A 254 -8.67 -20.31 9.55
CA SER A 254 -9.66 -21.32 9.98
C SER A 254 -9.43 -22.72 9.41
N LEU A 255 -8.53 -22.88 8.42
CA LEU A 255 -8.27 -24.16 7.74
C LEU A 255 -6.86 -24.74 7.95
N LEU A 256 -5.93 -24.03 8.61
CA LEU A 256 -4.57 -24.52 8.89
C LEU A 256 -4.47 -25.54 10.05
N SER A 257 -5.51 -26.36 10.24
CA SER A 257 -5.35 -27.67 10.90
C SER A 257 -4.85 -28.75 9.96
N THR A 258 -4.68 -28.49 8.66
CA THR A 258 -4.16 -29.54 7.76
C THR A 258 -3.49 -28.99 6.50
N THR A 259 -2.24 -29.44 6.32
CA THR A 259 -1.47 -29.58 5.07
C THR A 259 -0.77 -28.35 4.47
N SER A 260 0.56 -28.45 4.48
CA SER A 260 1.58 -27.66 3.78
C SER A 260 1.48 -27.75 2.25
N CYS A 261 1.71 -26.66 1.50
CA CYS A 261 2.64 -26.61 0.35
C CYS A 261 2.70 -25.23 -0.35
N GLY A 262 3.93 -24.68 -0.53
CA GLY A 262 4.50 -24.40 -1.86
C GLY A 262 4.05 -23.21 -2.73
N VAL A 263 3.85 -21.99 -2.21
CA VAL A 263 3.53 -20.80 -3.05
C VAL A 263 4.49 -19.60 -2.85
N LEU A 264 5.47 -19.68 -1.95
CA LEU A 264 6.32 -18.53 -1.58
C LEU A 264 7.58 -18.34 -2.43
N ASP A 265 7.93 -19.26 -3.33
CA ASP A 265 9.20 -19.23 -4.06
C ASP A 265 9.13 -18.42 -5.38
N THR A 266 7.97 -18.24 -5.98
CA THR A 266 7.81 -17.55 -7.28
C THR A 266 7.87 -16.02 -7.20
N ILE A 267 7.92 -15.45 -5.99
CA ILE A 267 8.03 -13.99 -5.78
C ILE A 267 9.49 -13.56 -5.55
N LYS A 268 10.44 -14.51 -5.45
CA LYS A 268 11.86 -14.21 -5.18
C LYS A 268 12.71 -14.03 -6.44
N GLU A 269 12.27 -14.48 -7.59
CA GLU A 269 13.06 -14.41 -8.82
C GLU A 269 12.28 -13.61 -9.86
N GLY A 270 12.79 -12.42 -10.17
CA GLY A 270 12.24 -11.56 -11.20
C GLY A 270 12.29 -12.23 -12.57
N MET A 271 11.14 -12.24 -13.24
CA MET A 271 10.98 -12.34 -14.68
C MET A 271 9.93 -11.33 -15.13
#